data_AF-A0ABD5XUH7-F1
#
_entry.id   AF-A0ABD5XUH7-F1
#
_cell.length_a   1.000
_cell.length_b   1.000
_cell.length_c   1.000
_cell.angle_alpha   90.00
_cell.angle_beta   90.00
_cell.angle_gamma   90.00
#
_symmetry.space_group_name_H-M   'P 1'
#
loop_
_entity.id
_entity.type
_entity.pdbx_description
1 polymer ?
#
loop_
_entity_poly.entity_id
_entity_poly.type
_entity_poly.pdbx_seq_one_letter_code
_entity_poly.pdbx_strand_id
1 'polypeptide(L)'
;MVPPTDDGGSPAPIDRPLLEFFRTHLGATEQVANAGITDADGHLELRVTLTPSYYPATVTEATLTVRWYTNDDFKIHYREVHPETTWQCRWDRHPNPHNARDHYHPPPTAPTPGEDASWPDDHRDVLTLVLDEVERRIETLWEE
;
A
#
# COMPACT_ATOMS: atom_id res chain seq x y z
N MET A 1 -34.34 -0.49 -17.05
CA MET A 1 -33.00 -0.72 -16.50
C MET A 1 -32.25 0.59 -16.59
N VAL A 2 -31.97 1.21 -15.46
CA VAL A 2 -31.06 2.36 -15.39
C VAL A 2 -29.66 1.77 -15.44
N PRO A 3 -28.74 2.24 -16.31
CA PRO A 3 -27.35 1.80 -16.24
C PRO A 3 -26.78 2.18 -14.86
N PRO A 4 -25.84 1.42 -14.29
CA PRO A 4 -25.18 1.86 -13.08
C PRO A 4 -24.53 3.22 -13.35
N THR A 5 -24.79 4.18 -12.46
CA THR A 5 -24.13 5.48 -12.48
C THR A 5 -22.65 5.23 -12.21
N ASP A 6 -21.85 5.29 -13.27
CA ASP A 6 -20.43 5.56 -13.16
C ASP A 6 -20.31 6.98 -12.61
N ASP A 7 -20.23 7.13 -11.28
CA ASP A 7 -19.80 8.39 -10.66
C ASP A 7 -18.28 8.57 -10.80
N GLY A 8 -17.74 8.14 -11.95
CA GLY A 8 -16.34 8.19 -12.38
C GLY A 8 -15.86 9.62 -12.61
N GLY A 9 -15.92 10.44 -11.55
CA GLY A 9 -15.04 11.58 -11.43
C GLY A 9 -13.61 11.04 -11.48
N SER A 10 -12.76 11.65 -12.30
CA SER A 10 -11.32 11.40 -12.23
C SER A 10 -10.90 11.52 -10.76
N PRO A 11 -10.09 10.60 -10.23
CA PRO A 11 -9.62 10.69 -8.86
C PRO A 11 -8.99 12.08 -8.65
N ALA A 12 -9.06 12.59 -7.43
CA ALA A 12 -8.40 13.84 -7.09
C ALA A 12 -6.91 13.79 -7.52
N PRO A 13 -6.24 14.93 -7.75
CA PRO A 13 -4.81 14.91 -8.08
C PRO A 13 -3.98 14.19 -7.01
N ILE A 14 -2.88 13.56 -7.43
CA ILE A 14 -1.89 12.97 -6.52
C ILE A 14 -1.26 14.06 -5.65
N ASP A 15 -1.20 13.81 -4.34
CA ASP A 15 -0.50 14.67 -3.39
C ASP A 15 1.02 14.38 -3.44
N ARG A 16 1.68 14.98 -4.43
CA ARG A 16 3.13 14.81 -4.62
C ARG A 16 3.96 15.30 -3.41
N PRO A 17 3.70 16.48 -2.80
CA PRO A 17 4.41 16.90 -1.60
C PRO A 17 4.36 15.87 -0.47
N LEU A 18 3.21 15.22 -0.27
CA LEU A 18 3.08 14.16 0.72
C LEU A 18 3.88 12.90 0.35
N LEU A 19 3.88 12.49 -0.92
CA LEU A 19 4.74 11.39 -1.37
C LEU A 19 6.24 11.70 -1.18
N GLU A 20 6.67 12.95 -1.38
CA GLU A 20 8.05 13.38 -1.14
C GLU A 20 8.40 13.37 0.35
N PHE A 21 7.45 13.74 1.22
CA PHE A 21 7.58 13.60 2.67
C PHE A 21 7.76 12.14 3.08
N PHE A 22 6.87 11.24 2.63
CA PHE A 22 6.97 9.81 2.91
C PHE A 22 8.26 9.19 2.37
N ARG A 23 8.67 9.55 1.15
CA ARG A 23 9.93 9.10 0.56
C ARG A 23 11.11 9.46 1.46
N THR A 24 11.15 10.70 1.94
CA THR A 24 12.23 11.19 2.80
C THR A 24 12.23 10.47 4.15
N HIS A 25 11.06 10.28 4.75
CA HIS A 25 10.92 9.61 6.04
C HIS A 25 11.29 8.12 5.97
N LEU A 26 10.69 7.38 5.04
CA LEU A 26 10.94 5.95 4.86
C LEU A 26 12.39 5.67 4.44
N GLY A 27 12.91 6.46 3.49
CA GLY A 27 14.30 6.33 3.01
C GLY A 27 15.38 6.66 4.04
N ALA A 28 15.02 7.19 5.22
CA ALA A 28 15.95 7.42 6.32
C ALA A 28 16.09 6.20 7.26
N THR A 29 15.37 5.10 7.01
CA THR A 29 15.39 3.89 7.83
C THR A 29 16.23 2.78 7.20
N GLU A 30 16.86 1.93 8.03
CA GLU A 30 17.67 0.79 7.54
C GLU A 30 16.81 -0.33 6.92
N GLN A 31 15.51 -0.36 7.25
CA GLN A 31 14.52 -1.29 6.67
C GLN A 31 14.25 -1.02 5.19
N VAL A 32 14.61 0.17 4.69
CA VAL A 32 14.37 0.59 3.30
C VAL A 32 15.67 0.58 2.50
N ALA A 33 15.73 -0.28 1.49
CA ALA A 33 16.85 -0.31 0.55
C ALA A 33 16.77 0.82 -0.49
N ASN A 34 15.56 1.16 -0.94
CA ASN A 34 15.34 2.21 -1.92
C ASN A 34 13.92 2.80 -1.80
N ALA A 35 13.80 4.11 -1.98
CA ALA A 35 12.52 4.82 -2.03
C ALA A 35 12.51 5.84 -3.18
N GLY A 36 11.59 5.69 -4.12
CA GLY A 36 11.49 6.52 -5.31
C GLY A 36 10.05 6.79 -5.72
N ILE A 37 9.77 8.02 -6.15
CA ILE A 37 8.50 8.35 -6.78
C ILE A 37 8.60 7.96 -8.26
N THR A 38 7.68 7.13 -8.72
CA THR A 38 7.59 6.64 -10.09
C THR A 38 6.24 6.98 -10.70
N ASP A 39 6.17 7.01 -12.01
CA ASP A 39 4.90 7.00 -12.74
C ASP A 39 4.52 5.54 -13.01
N ALA A 40 3.35 5.12 -12.54
CA ALA A 40 2.77 3.82 -12.78
C ALA A 40 1.45 4.00 -13.55
N ASP A 41 1.49 3.76 -14.86
CA ASP A 41 0.34 3.89 -15.77
C ASP A 41 -0.33 5.28 -15.72
N GLY A 42 0.46 6.35 -15.65
CA GLY A 42 -0.04 7.73 -15.58
C GLY A 42 -0.45 8.18 -14.17
N HIS A 43 -0.15 7.38 -13.16
CA HIS A 43 -0.36 7.74 -11.76
C HIS A 43 0.97 7.76 -11.01
N LEU A 44 1.30 8.91 -10.42
CA LEU A 44 2.44 9.03 -9.52
C LEU A 44 2.22 8.19 -8.26
N GLU A 45 3.21 7.39 -7.89
CA GLU A 45 3.23 6.63 -6.66
C GLU A 45 4.64 6.58 -6.07
N LEU A 46 4.73 6.45 -4.76
CA LEU A 46 5.97 6.15 -4.07
C LEU A 46 6.16 4.63 -4.06
N ARG A 47 7.24 4.14 -4.68
CA ARG A 47 7.68 2.75 -4.60
C ARG A 47 8.83 2.63 -3.62
N VAL A 48 8.67 1.79 -2.62
CA VAL A 48 9.66 1.47 -1.59
C VAL A 48 10.05 0.01 -1.75
N THR A 49 11.33 -0.26 -1.89
CA THR A 49 11.91 -1.61 -1.84
C THR A 49 12.52 -1.81 -0.47
N LEU A 50 12.09 -2.86 0.22
CA LEU A 50 12.56 -3.17 1.57
C LEU A 50 13.88 -3.94 1.53
N THR A 51 14.69 -3.76 2.57
CA THR A 51 16.04 -4.31 2.65
C THR A 51 15.98 -5.85 2.76
N PRO A 52 16.60 -6.60 1.82
CA PRO A 52 16.47 -8.05 1.78
C PRO A 52 16.94 -8.78 3.05
N SER A 53 17.88 -8.23 3.81
CA SER A 53 18.37 -8.83 5.05
C SER A 53 17.35 -8.86 6.19
N TYR A 54 16.25 -8.12 6.07
CA TYR A 54 15.13 -8.18 7.02
C TYR A 54 14.19 -9.35 6.75
N TYR A 55 14.38 -10.07 5.66
CA TYR A 55 13.52 -11.18 5.23
C TYR A 55 14.27 -12.51 5.20
N PRO A 56 13.57 -13.65 5.42
CA PRO A 56 14.15 -14.95 5.15
C PRO A 56 14.42 -15.13 3.65
N ALA A 57 15.33 -16.05 3.31
CA ALA A 57 15.75 -16.30 1.93
C ALA A 57 14.62 -16.77 0.99
N THR A 58 13.48 -17.17 1.54
CA THR A 58 12.25 -17.51 0.80
C THR A 58 11.60 -16.29 0.16
N VAL A 59 11.83 -15.08 0.67
CA VAL A 59 11.34 -13.83 0.08
C VAL A 59 12.45 -13.19 -0.76
N THR A 60 12.24 -13.17 -2.07
CA THR A 60 13.22 -12.67 -3.05
C THR A 60 13.15 -11.16 -3.24
N GLU A 61 11.98 -10.56 -3.09
CA GLU A 61 11.75 -9.11 -3.16
C GLU A 61 10.54 -8.75 -2.29
N ALA A 62 10.64 -7.66 -1.55
CA ALA A 62 9.51 -7.08 -0.81
C ALA A 62 9.38 -5.59 -1.14
N THR A 63 8.16 -5.17 -1.45
CA THR A 63 7.85 -3.82 -1.90
C THR A 63 6.62 -3.27 -1.22
N LEU A 64 6.67 -1.99 -0.88
CA LEU A 64 5.53 -1.20 -0.46
C LEU A 64 5.32 -0.09 -1.49
N THR A 65 4.15 -0.02 -2.11
CA THR A 65 3.77 1.12 -2.96
C THR A 65 2.71 1.96 -2.25
N VAL A 66 2.87 3.27 -2.32
CA VAL A 66 1.98 4.25 -1.70
C VAL A 66 1.51 5.23 -2.76
N ARG A 67 0.19 5.32 -2.92
CA ARG A 67 -0.48 6.33 -3.73
C ARG A 67 -1.40 7.13 -2.82
N TRP A 68 -1.23 8.45 -2.80
CA TRP A 68 -2.02 9.35 -1.97
C TRP A 68 -2.57 10.50 -2.80
N TYR A 69 -3.83 10.83 -2.56
CA TYR A 69 -4.57 11.85 -3.29
C TYR A 69 -4.86 13.06 -2.41
N THR A 70 -4.99 14.24 -3.01
CA THR A 70 -5.23 15.52 -2.31
C THR A 70 -6.54 15.61 -1.53
N ASN A 71 -7.42 14.61 -1.66
CA ASN A 71 -8.67 14.44 -0.90
C ASN A 71 -8.57 13.38 0.21
N ASP A 72 -7.35 12.95 0.55
CA ASP A 72 -7.02 11.88 1.50
C ASP A 72 -7.50 10.48 1.13
N ASP A 73 -7.91 10.28 -0.12
CA ASP A 73 -7.98 8.92 -0.65
C ASP A 73 -6.57 8.37 -0.84
N PHE A 74 -6.39 7.06 -0.65
CA PHE A 74 -5.11 6.41 -0.83
C PHE A 74 -5.24 4.95 -1.22
N LYS A 75 -4.13 4.42 -1.73
CA LYS A 75 -3.90 2.99 -1.92
C LYS A 75 -2.49 2.67 -1.45
N ILE A 76 -2.38 1.77 -0.49
CA ILE A 76 -1.10 1.26 -0.01
C ILE A 76 -1.07 -0.22 -0.28
N HIS A 77 -0.05 -0.70 -0.99
CA HIS A 77 0.06 -2.08 -1.42
C HIS A 77 1.39 -2.65 -0.97
N TYR A 78 1.34 -3.68 -0.15
CA TYR A 78 2.50 -4.45 0.25
C TYR A 78 2.53 -5.78 -0.51
N ARG A 79 3.69 -6.10 -1.08
CA ARG A 79 3.89 -7.27 -1.94
C ARG A 79 5.23 -7.93 -1.69
N GLU A 80 5.20 -9.25 -1.55
CA GLU A 80 6.34 -10.15 -1.43
C GLU A 80 6.39 -11.06 -2.66
N VAL A 81 7.59 -11.25 -3.21
CA VAL A 81 7.87 -12.23 -4.27
C VAL A 81 8.56 -13.42 -3.65
N HIS A 82 7.93 -14.58 -3.75
CA HIS A 82 8.50 -15.88 -3.39
C HIS A 82 8.87 -16.63 -4.67
N PRO A 83 9.70 -17.69 -4.63
CA PRO A 83 10.10 -18.44 -5.82
C PRO A 83 8.95 -18.94 -6.69
N GLU A 84 7.83 -19.34 -6.08
CA GLU A 84 6.70 -19.96 -6.78
C GLU A 84 5.38 -19.17 -6.64
N THR A 85 5.34 -18.18 -5.74
CA THR A 85 4.10 -17.47 -5.38
C THR A 85 4.35 -15.98 -5.17
N THR A 86 3.26 -15.22 -5.14
CA THR A 86 3.26 -13.85 -4.64
C THR A 86 2.35 -13.80 -3.42
N TRP A 87 2.77 -13.06 -2.41
CA TRP A 87 1.96 -12.74 -1.26
C TRP A 87 1.76 -11.24 -1.24
N GLN A 88 0.52 -10.76 -1.15
CA GLN A 88 0.22 -9.34 -1.20
C GLN A 88 -1.05 -8.98 -0.44
N CYS A 89 -1.07 -7.78 0.14
CA CYS A 89 -2.22 -7.20 0.80
C CYS A 89 -2.28 -5.68 0.55
N ARG A 90 -3.46 -5.07 0.72
CA ARG A 90 -3.64 -3.63 0.49
C ARG A 90 -4.51 -2.96 1.54
N TRP A 91 -4.21 -1.70 1.81
CA TRP A 91 -5.03 -0.78 2.59
C TRP A 91 -5.47 0.33 1.66
N ASP A 92 -6.78 0.43 1.46
CA ASP A 92 -7.37 1.38 0.52
C ASP A 92 -8.34 2.30 1.28
N ARG A 93 -8.33 3.58 0.90
CA ARG A 93 -9.32 4.59 1.25
C ARG A 93 -9.79 5.22 -0.04
N HIS A 94 -10.97 4.86 -0.51
CA HIS A 94 -11.65 5.51 -1.61
C HIS A 94 -13.11 5.06 -1.67
N PRO A 95 -14.04 5.89 -2.19
CA PRO A 95 -15.39 5.43 -2.45
C PRO A 95 -15.38 4.26 -3.45
N ASN A 96 -16.20 3.23 -3.21
CA ASN A 96 -16.47 2.19 -4.17
C ASN A 96 -17.91 1.61 -3.96
N PRO A 97 -18.46 0.84 -4.92
CA PRO A 97 -19.82 0.31 -4.82
C PRO A 97 -20.00 -0.90 -3.89
N HIS A 98 -18.92 -1.48 -3.37
CA HIS A 98 -18.91 -2.81 -2.76
C HIS A 98 -18.46 -2.83 -1.29
N ASN A 99 -17.84 -1.75 -0.81
CA ASN A 99 -17.26 -1.59 0.51
C ASN A 99 -17.50 -0.19 1.07
N ALA A 100 -17.25 -0.04 2.37
CA ALA A 100 -17.01 1.26 2.97
C ALA A 100 -15.82 1.97 2.31
N ARG A 101 -15.72 3.30 2.51
CA ARG A 101 -14.61 4.12 1.97
C ARG A 101 -13.26 3.52 2.34
N ASP A 102 -13.11 3.08 3.58
CA ASP A 102 -11.94 2.38 4.08
C ASP A 102 -12.15 0.87 3.96
N HIS A 103 -11.22 0.19 3.30
CA HIS A 103 -11.27 -1.26 3.13
C HIS A 103 -9.88 -1.89 3.03
N TYR A 104 -9.78 -3.11 3.53
CA TYR A 104 -8.57 -3.94 3.51
C TYR A 104 -8.70 -5.04 2.46
N HIS A 105 -7.67 -5.26 1.67
CA HIS A 105 -7.58 -6.41 0.78
C HIS A 105 -6.63 -7.44 1.38
N PRO A 106 -7.12 -8.55 1.95
CA PRO A 106 -6.30 -9.48 2.70
C PRO A 106 -5.33 -10.28 1.82
N PRO A 107 -4.24 -10.78 2.42
CA PRO A 107 -3.36 -11.72 1.76
C PRO A 107 -4.04 -13.08 1.49
N PRO A 108 -3.48 -13.92 0.61
CA PRO A 108 -2.22 -13.72 -0.11
C PRO A 108 -2.39 -12.99 -1.46
N THR A 109 -3.62 -12.75 -1.92
CA THR A 109 -3.87 -12.28 -3.29
C THR A 109 -4.43 -10.88 -3.39
N ALA A 110 -4.73 -10.20 -2.27
CA ALA A 110 -5.42 -8.92 -2.22
C ALA A 110 -6.71 -8.92 -3.08
N PRO A 111 -7.67 -9.83 -2.82
CA PRO A 111 -8.84 -10.05 -3.65
C PRO A 111 -9.76 -8.82 -3.66
N THR A 112 -10.57 -8.66 -4.70
CA THR A 112 -11.63 -7.63 -4.79
C THR A 112 -13.01 -8.31 -4.83
N PRO A 113 -14.01 -7.88 -4.04
CA PRO A 113 -13.99 -6.74 -3.11
C PRO A 113 -13.08 -6.98 -1.90
N GLY A 114 -12.70 -5.89 -1.23
CA GLY A 114 -12.00 -5.96 0.04
C GLY A 114 -12.96 -6.24 1.20
N GLU A 115 -12.45 -6.15 2.41
CA GLU A 115 -13.18 -6.22 3.67
C GLU A 115 -13.28 -4.81 4.26
N ASP A 116 -14.47 -4.44 4.75
CA ASP A 116 -14.66 -3.11 5.35
C ASP A 116 -13.75 -2.91 6.56
N ALA A 117 -13.09 -1.76 6.63
CA ALA A 117 -12.14 -1.42 7.67
C ALA A 117 -12.30 0.05 8.10
N SER A 118 -11.43 0.53 8.97
CA SER A 118 -11.36 1.94 9.36
C SER A 118 -9.92 2.32 9.64
N TRP A 119 -9.44 3.37 8.98
CA TRP A 119 -8.08 3.85 9.12
C TRP A 119 -8.06 5.18 9.89
N PRO A 120 -6.93 5.54 10.54
CA PRO A 120 -6.74 6.88 11.08
C PRO A 120 -6.94 7.98 10.03
N ASP A 121 -7.29 9.18 10.47
CA ASP A 121 -7.41 10.34 9.57
C ASP A 121 -6.02 10.93 9.22
N ASP A 122 -5.07 10.93 10.17
CA ASP A 122 -3.74 11.46 9.96
C ASP A 122 -2.88 10.50 9.10
N HIS A 123 -2.25 11.05 8.08
CA HIS A 123 -1.43 10.30 7.12
C HIS A 123 -0.24 9.58 7.76
N ARG A 124 0.30 10.09 8.87
CA ARG A 124 1.40 9.47 9.61
C ARG A 124 0.90 8.29 10.44
N ASP A 125 -0.29 8.42 11.01
CA ASP A 125 -0.92 7.34 11.78
C ASP A 125 -1.31 6.18 10.84
N VAL A 126 -1.80 6.48 9.63
CA VAL A 126 -2.04 5.47 8.59
C VAL A 126 -0.74 4.76 8.20
N LEU A 127 0.34 5.51 7.94
CA LEU A 127 1.62 4.91 7.57
C LEU A 127 2.19 4.04 8.70
N THR A 128 2.07 4.49 9.95
CA THR A 128 2.49 3.73 11.14
C THR A 128 1.73 2.41 11.24
N LEU A 129 0.40 2.45 11.10
CA LEU A 129 -0.44 1.25 11.11
C LEU A 129 0.02 0.23 10.06
N VAL A 130 0.29 0.68 8.83
CA VAL A 130 0.75 -0.20 7.75
C VAL A 130 2.13 -0.80 8.06
N LEU A 131 3.07 0.02 8.53
CA LEU A 131 4.42 -0.46 8.85
C LEU A 131 4.40 -1.48 10.00
N ASP A 132 3.57 -1.27 11.03
CA ASP A 132 3.39 -2.22 12.13
C ASP A 132 2.81 -3.56 11.64
N GLU A 133 1.91 -3.53 10.64
CA GLU A 133 1.38 -4.75 10.02
C GLU A 133 2.42 -5.48 9.17
N VAL A 134 3.23 -4.74 8.41
CA VAL A 134 4.34 -5.30 7.63
C VAL A 134 5.40 -5.91 8.57
N GLU A 135 5.75 -5.25 9.67
CA GLU A 135 6.71 -5.75 10.64
C GLU A 135 6.22 -7.06 11.27
N ARG A 136 4.96 -7.14 11.71
CA ARG A 136 4.36 -8.40 12.20
C ARG A 136 4.38 -9.52 11.15
N ARG A 137 4.18 -9.19 9.87
CA ARG A 137 4.30 -10.18 8.79
C ARG A 137 5.73 -10.69 8.65
N ILE A 138 6.72 -9.79 8.71
CA ILE A 138 8.14 -10.15 8.69
C ILE A 138 8.50 -11.05 9.87
N GLU A 139 8.04 -10.73 11.08
CA GLU A 139 8.23 -11.58 12.27
C GLU A 139 7.68 -12.99 12.04
N THR A 140 6.43 -13.10 11.56
CA THR A 140 5.80 -14.38 11.24
C THR A 140 6.63 -15.18 10.23
N LEU A 141 7.16 -14.53 9.19
CA LEU A 141 8.00 -15.16 8.16
C LEU A 141 9.28 -15.79 8.72
N TRP A 142 9.84 -15.25 9.81
CA TRP A 142 11.01 -15.82 10.46
C TRP A 142 10.70 -17.01 11.38
N GLU A 143 9.42 -17.20 11.73
CA GLU A 143 8.93 -18.33 12.53
C GLU A 143 8.45 -19.52 11.67
N GLU A 144 8.28 -19.31 10.36
CA GLU A 144 7.84 -20.32 9.37
C GLU A 144 8.92 -21.36 8.99
#